data_AF-A0A2U3JVE5-F1
#
_entry.id   AF-A0A2U3JVE5-F1
#
_cell.length_a   1.000
_cell.length_b   1.000
_cell.length_c   1.000
_cell.angle_alpha   90.00
_cell.angle_beta   90.00
_cell.angle_gamma   90.00
#
_symmetry.space_group_name_H-M   'P 1'
#
loop_
_entity.id
_entity.type
_entity.pdbx_description
1 polymer ?
#
loop_
_entity_poly.entity_id
_entity_poly.type
_entity_poly.pdbx_seq_one_letter_code
_entity_poly.pdbx_strand_id
1 'polypeptide(L)' 'MIGKLIVWGATRQEAIARMKRALEEFVIEGIYTTIPFHLKVLDNAFYRRGEVYTNFIQRRILGE' A
#
# COMPACT_ATOMS: atom_id res chain seq x y z
N MET A 1 -5.49 14.23 6.58
CA MET A 1 -4.29 13.69 5.90
C MET A 1 -3.09 14.00 6.79
N ILE A 2 -2.27 13.00 7.15
CA ILE A 2 -1.12 13.17 8.07
C ILE A 2 0.17 13.50 7.28
N GLY A 3 0.42 12.80 6.17
CA GLY A 3 1.60 13.00 5.35
C GLY A 3 1.60 12.14 4.08
N LYS A 4 2.68 12.23 3.30
CA LYS A 4 2.93 11.37 2.13
C LYS A 4 4.20 10.56 2.39
N LEU A 5 4.09 9.23 2.32
CA LEU A 5 5.23 8.32 2.35
C LEU A 5 5.56 7.91 0.91
N ILE A 6 6.77 8.23 0.47
CA ILE A 6 7.24 7.98 -0.89
C ILE A 6 8.50 7.12 -0.79
N VAL A 7 8.56 6.05 -1.60
CA VAL A 7 9.75 5.21 -1.71
C VAL A 7 10.12 5.06 -3.19
N TRP A 8 11.38 4.70 -3.42
CA TRP A 8 11.92 4.41 -4.73
C TRP A 8 12.74 3.12 -4.69
N GLY A 9 12.78 2.38 -5.81
CA GLY A 9 13.60 1.20 -6.02
C GLY A 9 13.89 1.03 -7.52
N ALA A 10 14.93 0.28 -7.86
CA ALA A 10 15.32 0.01 -9.25
C ALA A 10 14.27 -0.85 -9.98
N THR A 11 13.52 -1.67 -9.23
CA THR A 11 12.38 -2.43 -9.74
C THR A 11 11.11 -2.13 -8.97
N ARG A 12 9.96 -2.38 -9.59
CA ARG A 12 8.66 -2.25 -8.93
C ARG A 12 8.54 -3.17 -7.71
N GLN A 13 9.09 -4.37 -7.79
CA GLN A 13 9.09 -5.32 -6.67
C GLN A 13 9.90 -4.77 -5.49
N GLU A 14 11.07 -4.19 -5.78
CA GLU A 14 11.90 -3.55 -4.76
C GLU A 14 11.20 -2.33 -4.13
N ALA A 15 10.57 -1.47 -4.93
CA ALA A 15 9.83 -0.32 -4.42
C ALA A 15 8.66 -0.76 -3.51
N ILE A 16 7.92 -1.81 -3.88
CA ILE A 16 6.87 -2.39 -3.03
C ILE A 16 7.45 -2.94 -1.73
N ALA A 17 8.55 -3.68 -1.78
CA ALA A 17 9.20 -4.22 -0.57
C ALA A 17 9.70 -3.11 0.37
N ARG A 18 10.28 -2.04 -0.19
CA ARG A 18 10.68 -0.84 0.57
C ARG A 18 9.46 -0.13 1.18
N MET A 19 8.35 -0.01 0.45
CA MET A 19 7.13 0.60 0.98
C MET A 19 6.54 -0.21 2.14
N LYS A 20 6.50 -1.54 2.04
CA LYS A 20 6.01 -2.41 3.12
C LYS A 20 6.80 -2.19 4.41
N ARG A 21 8.13 -2.28 4.34
CA ARG A 21 9.00 -2.01 5.48
C ARG A 21 8.82 -0.59 6.03
N ALA A 22 8.76 0.41 5.15
CA ALA A 22 8.57 1.79 5.58
C ALA A 22 7.23 2.00 6.30
N LEU A 23 6.16 1.30 5.90
CA LEU A 23 4.86 1.32 6.58
C LEU A 23 4.88 0.55 7.90
N GLU A 24 5.60 -0.58 7.97
CA GLU A 24 5.77 -1.37 9.20
C GLU A 24 6.57 -0.62 10.27
N GLU A 25 7.53 0.22 9.85
CA GLU A 25 8.32 1.10 10.72
C GLU A 25 7.64 2.46 10.99
N PHE A 26 6.52 2.77 10.32
CA PHE A 26 5.83 4.05 10.48
C PHE A 26 4.91 4.04 11.70
N VAL A 27 5.46 4.46 12.84
CA VAL A 27 4.73 4.57 14.11
C VAL A 27 3.95 5.89 14.17
N ILE A 28 2.64 5.79 14.36
CA ILE A 28 1.73 6.91 14.63
C ILE A 28 0.85 6.49 15.79
N GLU A 29 0.80 7.30 16.84
CA GLU A 29 0.06 7.02 18.06
C GLU A 29 -1.12 7.99 18.24
N GLY A 30 -2.13 7.56 19.02
CA GLY A 30 -3.26 8.40 19.41
C GLY A 30 -4.42 8.50 18.42
N ILE A 31 -4.30 7.90 17.23
CA ILE A 31 -5.36 7.88 16.20
C ILE A 31 -5.35 6.58 15.40
N TYR A 32 -6.50 6.22 14.82
CA TYR A 32 -6.56 5.19 13.79
C TYR A 32 -5.90 5.68 12.50
N THR A 33 -5.19 4.78 11.82
CA THR A 33 -4.44 5.09 10.59
C THR A 33 -4.88 4.21 9.43
N THR A 34 -4.58 4.65 8.21
CA THR A 34 -4.80 3.87 6.99
C THR A 34 -3.64 2.91 6.67
N ILE A 35 -2.64 2.78 7.55
CA ILE A 35 -1.47 1.91 7.34
C ILE A 35 -1.88 0.45 7.08
N PRO A 36 -2.78 -0.18 7.86
CA PRO A 36 -3.18 -1.57 7.61
C PRO A 36 -3.84 -1.75 6.23
N PHE A 37 -4.61 -0.77 5.78
CA PHE A 37 -5.22 -0.78 4.46
C PHE A 37 -4.18 -0.70 3.34
N HIS A 38 -3.18 0.18 3.48
CA HIS A 38 -2.09 0.28 2.51
C HIS A 38 -1.27 -1.02 2.41
N LEU A 39 -0.97 -1.67 3.54
CA LEU A 39 -0.32 -2.99 3.56
C LEU A 39 -1.16 -4.05 2.80
N LYS A 40 -2.47 -4.10 3.04
CA LYS A 40 -3.39 -5.00 2.32
C LYS A 40 -3.36 -4.76 0.79
N VAL A 41 -3.29 -3.50 0.36
CA VAL A 41 -3.18 -3.15 -1.07
C VAL A 41 -1.86 -3.63 -1.66
N LEU A 42 -0.73 -3.43 -0.96
CA LEU A 42 0.59 -3.83 -1.42
C LEU A 42 0.74 -5.36 -1.53
N ASP A 43 0.04 -6.12 -0.69
CA ASP A 43 0.01 -7.59 -0.73
C ASP A 43 -0.94 -8.17 -1.76
N ASN A 44 -1.83 -7.37 -2.34
CA ASN A 44 -2.75 -7.82 -3.36
C ASN A 44 -2.01 -8.22 -4.66
N ALA A 45 -2.26 -9.44 -5.15
CA ALA A 45 -1.59 -9.96 -6.34
C ALA A 45 -1.84 -9.13 -7.61
N PHE A 46 -3.06 -8.59 -7.80
CA PHE A 46 -3.39 -7.73 -8.93
C PHE A 46 -2.63 -6.41 -8.86
N TYR A 47 -2.54 -5.82 -7.66
CA TYR A 47 -1.70 -4.65 -7.43
C TYR A 47 -0.24 -4.97 -7.76
N ARG A 48 0.31 -6.10 -7.30
CA ARG A 48 1.70 -6.51 -7.58
C ARG A 48 1.99 -6.78 -9.07
N ARG A 49 0.98 -7.20 -9.85
CA ARG A 49 1.08 -7.33 -11.32
C ARG A 49 0.87 -6.02 -12.08
N GLY A 50 0.42 -4.95 -11.40
CA GLY A 50 0.13 -3.66 -12.03
C GLY A 50 -1.26 -3.59 -12.69
N GLU A 51 -2.13 -4.55 -12.41
CA GLU A 51 -3.50 -4.63 -12.93
C GLU A 51 -4.44 -3.71 -12.13
N VAL A 52 -4.20 -2.40 -12.21
CA VAL A 52 -4.92 -1.36 -11.47
C VAL A 52 -5.80 -0.50 -12.37
N TYR A 53 -6.95 -0.09 -11.85
CA TYR A 53 -7.97 0.70 -12.54
C TYR A 53 -8.73 1.58 -11.54
N THR A 54 -9.57 2.50 -12.01
CA THR A 54 -10.19 3.54 -11.16
C THR A 54 -11.11 3.01 -10.07
N ASN A 55 -11.71 1.83 -10.25
CA ASN A 55 -12.51 1.11 -9.24
C ASN A 55 -11.80 -0.12 -8.64
N PHE A 56 -10.46 -0.11 -8.61
CA PHE A 56 -9.65 -1.23 -8.10
C PHE A 56 -9.99 -1.61 -6.66
N ILE A 57 -10.19 -0.60 -5.80
CA ILE A 57 -10.46 -0.85 -4.37
C ILE A 57 -11.77 -1.61 -4.19
N GLN A 58 -12.85 -1.14 -4.81
CA GLN A 58 -14.16 -1.79 -4.75
C GLN A 58 -14.05 -3.25 -5.22
N ARG A 59 -13.48 -3.47 -6.41
CA ARG A 59 -13.46 -4.80 -7.05
C ARG A 59 -12.44 -5.80 -6.50
N ARG A 60 -11.28 -5.34 -6.01
CA ARG A 60 -10.14 -6.22 -5.70
C ARG A 60 -9.71 -6.21 -4.23
N ILE A 61 -10.23 -5.28 -3.42
CA ILE A 61 -9.88 -5.15 -2.00
C ILE A 61 -11.09 -5.33 -1.09
N LEU A 62 -12.26 -4.78 -1.49
CA LEU A 62 -13.51 -4.84 -0.73
C LEU A 62 -14.41 -6.01 -1.16
N GLY A 63 -14.34 -6.43 -2.44
CA GLY A 63 -15.10 -7.59 -2.94
C GLY A 63 -16.56 -7.27 -3.25
N GLU A 64 -16.85 -6.02 -3.63
CA GLU A 64 -18.15 -5.55 -4.10
C GLU A 64 -18.35 -5.75 -5.60
#